data_AF-A0A1Y3NZ70-F1
#
_entry.id   AF-A0A1Y3NZ70-F1
#
_cell.length_a   1.000
_cell.length_b   1.000
_cell.length_c   1.000
_cell.angle_alpha   90.00
_cell.angle_beta   90.00
_cell.angle_gamma   90.00
#
_symmetry.space_group_name_H-M   'P 1'
#
loop_
_entity.id
_entity.type
_entity.pdbx_description
1 polymer ?
#
loop_
_entity_poly.entity_id
_entity_poly.type
_entity_poly.pdbx_seq_one_letter_code
_entity_poly.pdbx_strand_id
1 'polypeptide(L)'
;MNLKPRHIYKEVSHEMGFKCPEYKSIRFQITRNINKQLPPDIETFEKIPDESKYYKTKRGENFMIFKNHNLAIFQSPFQAKLFSNYYEDIFANGTFYAAPKFSNQLFITRTYVSKINMFSTTSISILKNKQQATYEVLFNEIKKKVF
;
A
#
# COMPACT_ATOMS: atom_id res chain seq x y z
N MET A 1 14.34 30.25 0.84
CA MET A 1 13.96 29.96 -0.56
C MET A 1 12.73 29.05 -0.51
N ASN A 2 11.52 29.56 -0.77
CA ASN A 2 10.27 28.79 -0.65
C ASN A 2 10.05 27.91 -1.90
N LEU A 3 10.70 26.74 -1.93
CA LEU A 3 10.45 25.74 -2.96
C LEU A 3 9.03 25.17 -2.78
N LYS A 4 8.20 25.27 -3.81
CA LYS A 4 6.83 24.69 -3.80
C LYS A 4 6.93 23.18 -3.52
N PRO A 5 6.06 22.56 -2.71
CA PRO A 5 6.11 21.13 -2.37
C PRO A 5 6.23 20.18 -3.58
N ARG A 6 5.66 20.58 -4.72
CA ARG A 6 5.77 19.84 -5.99
C ARG A 6 7.20 19.77 -6.55
N HIS A 7 8.03 20.80 -6.33
CA HIS A 7 9.43 20.80 -6.74
C HIS A 7 10.26 19.87 -5.85
N ILE A 8 10.08 19.95 -4.54
CA ILE A 8 10.73 19.06 -3.57
C ILE A 8 10.39 17.60 -3.88
N TYR A 9 9.12 17.29 -4.13
CA TYR A 9 8.71 15.93 -4.51
C TYR A 9 9.38 15.47 -5.82
N LYS A 10 9.49 16.34 -6.83
CA LYS A 10 10.13 16.00 -8.11
C LYS A 10 11.61 15.73 -7.94
N GLU A 11 12.32 16.55 -7.18
CA GLU A 11 13.76 16.39 -6.90
C GLU A 11 14.03 15.09 -6.14
N VAL A 12 13.32 14.87 -5.03
CA VAL A 12 13.43 13.63 -4.24
C VAL A 12 13.10 12.40 -5.08
N SER A 13 12.04 12.46 -5.89
CA SER A 13 11.65 11.37 -6.80
C SER A 13 12.70 11.09 -7.87
N HIS A 14 13.37 12.13 -8.39
CA HIS A 14 14.43 11.98 -9.37
C HIS A 14 15.67 11.32 -8.76
N GLU A 15 16.10 11.82 -7.59
CA GLU A 15 17.23 11.28 -6.84
C GLU A 15 16.99 9.82 -6.41
N MET A 16 15.81 9.52 -5.88
CA MET A 16 15.37 8.16 -5.54
C MET A 16 15.40 7.23 -6.75
N GLY A 17 14.99 7.72 -7.92
CA GLY A 17 15.05 6.94 -9.15
C GLY A 17 16.46 6.72 -9.69
N PHE A 18 17.45 7.50 -9.25
CA PHE A 18 18.86 7.26 -9.54
C PHE A 18 19.46 6.23 -8.58
N LYS A 19 19.14 6.35 -7.28
CA LYS A 19 19.63 5.44 -6.22
C LYS A 19 18.94 4.07 -6.22
N CYS A 20 17.69 4.00 -6.66
CA CYS A 20 16.87 2.79 -6.71
C CYS A 20 16.16 2.71 -8.08
N PRO A 21 16.73 1.99 -9.06
CA PRO A 21 16.14 1.84 -10.39
C PRO A 21 14.70 1.27 -10.36
N GLU A 22 14.39 0.44 -9.37
CA GLU A 22 13.07 -0.15 -9.13
C GLU A 22 12.02 0.92 -8.81
N TYR A 23 12.42 2.03 -8.15
CA TYR A 23 11.53 3.15 -7.90
C TYR A 23 11.00 3.76 -9.21
N LYS A 24 11.85 3.88 -10.25
CA LYS A 24 11.42 4.34 -11.58
C LYS A 24 10.45 3.35 -12.21
N SER A 25 10.75 2.05 -12.15
CA SER A 25 9.87 1.00 -12.67
C SER A 25 8.48 1.03 -12.01
N ILE A 26 8.44 1.15 -10.69
CA ILE A 26 7.18 1.23 -9.93
C ILE A 26 6.40 2.51 -10.27
N ARG A 27 7.07 3.68 -10.32
CA ARG A 27 6.44 4.95 -10.69
C ARG A 27 5.87 4.90 -12.11
N PHE A 28 6.58 4.26 -13.04
CA PHE A 28 6.12 4.07 -14.41
C PHE A 28 4.90 3.15 -14.48
N GLN A 29 4.91 2.04 -13.73
CA GLN A 29 3.76 1.13 -13.65
C GLN A 29 2.52 1.81 -13.07
N ILE A 30 2.67 2.61 -12.00
CA ILE A 30 1.56 3.40 -11.42
C ILE A 30 1.01 4.38 -12.44
N THR A 31 1.88 5.16 -13.11
CA THR A 31 1.47 6.11 -14.16
C THR A 31 0.73 5.41 -15.29
N ARG A 32 1.26 4.26 -15.74
CA ARG A 32 0.64 3.46 -16.80
C ARG A 32 -0.73 2.92 -16.41
N ASN A 33 -0.90 2.50 -15.15
CA ASN A 33 -2.18 2.01 -14.65
C ASN A 33 -3.22 3.13 -14.55
N ILE A 34 -2.83 4.33 -14.10
CA ILE A 34 -3.68 5.52 -14.11
C ILE A 34 -4.14 5.85 -15.54
N ASN A 35 -3.21 5.80 -16.50
CA ASN A 35 -3.51 6.11 -17.90
C ASN A 35 -4.39 5.06 -18.61
N LYS A 36 -4.46 3.83 -18.08
CA LYS A 36 -5.18 2.71 -18.71
C LYS A 36 -6.68 2.68 -18.44
N GLN A 37 -7.24 3.60 -17.64
CA GLN A 37 -8.66 3.62 -17.26
C GLN A 37 -9.19 2.21 -16.94
N LEU A 38 -8.56 1.55 -15.96
CA LEU A 38 -8.99 0.23 -15.49
C LEU A 38 -10.49 0.27 -15.11
N PRO A 39 -11.24 -0.86 -15.28
CA PRO A 39 -12.68 -0.91 -15.05
C PRO A 39 -13.05 -0.37 -13.67
N PRO A 40 -14.28 0.17 -13.50
CA PRO A 40 -14.59 1.08 -12.41
C PRO A 40 -14.20 0.48 -11.07
N ASP A 41 -13.44 1.31 -10.38
CA ASP A 41 -13.08 1.22 -8.99
C ASP A 41 -14.27 0.74 -8.16
N ILE A 42 -13.98 -0.08 -7.15
CA ILE A 42 -14.88 -0.29 -6.00
C ILE A 42 -15.54 1.06 -5.70
N GLU A 43 -16.86 1.22 -5.90
CA GLU A 43 -17.45 2.57 -5.88
C GLU A 43 -17.63 3.11 -4.46
N THR A 44 -17.79 2.20 -3.50
CA THR A 44 -18.01 2.52 -2.09
C THR A 44 -17.21 1.57 -1.22
N PHE A 45 -16.84 2.01 -0.01
CA PHE A 45 -16.10 1.19 0.93
C PHE A 45 -16.87 -0.09 1.31
N GLU A 46 -18.18 0.01 1.33
CA GLU A 46 -19.13 -1.03 1.69
C GLU A 46 -19.13 -2.18 0.68
N LYS A 47 -18.76 -1.92 -0.58
CA LYS A 47 -18.59 -2.96 -1.61
C LYS A 47 -17.33 -3.81 -1.41
N ILE A 48 -16.39 -3.38 -0.56
CA ILE A 48 -15.24 -4.23 -0.17
C ILE A 48 -15.79 -5.36 0.71
N PRO A 49 -15.44 -6.64 0.47
CA PRO A 49 -15.88 -7.73 1.33
C PRO A 49 -15.44 -7.53 2.79
N ASP A 50 -16.35 -7.75 3.75
CA ASP A 50 -16.06 -7.66 5.20
C ASP A 50 -15.29 -8.88 5.73
N GLU A 51 -15.31 -9.99 4.99
CA GLU A 51 -14.78 -11.24 5.50
C GLU A 51 -13.26 -11.30 5.37
N SER A 52 -12.59 -11.53 6.51
CA SER A 52 -11.19 -11.95 6.63
C SER A 52 -10.96 -13.36 6.05
N LYS A 53 -11.22 -13.51 4.75
CA LYS A 53 -11.05 -14.75 3.98
C LYS A 53 -9.88 -14.65 3.01
N TYR A 54 -9.37 -15.81 2.63
CA TYR A 54 -8.47 -15.97 1.50
C TYR A 54 -9.27 -15.97 0.20
N TYR A 55 -9.00 -14.97 -0.64
CA TYR A 55 -9.43 -14.87 -2.02
C TYR A 55 -8.35 -15.44 -2.94
N LYS A 56 -8.73 -15.92 -4.11
CA LYS A 56 -7.80 -16.24 -5.19
C LYS A 56 -7.81 -15.14 -6.24
N THR A 57 -6.63 -14.70 -6.66
CA THR A 57 -6.50 -13.80 -7.81
C THR A 57 -6.85 -14.56 -9.10
N LYS A 58 -6.99 -13.83 -10.23
CA LYS A 58 -7.13 -14.45 -11.56
C LYS A 58 -5.98 -15.40 -11.92
N ARG A 59 -4.83 -15.28 -11.24
CA ARG A 59 -3.65 -16.15 -11.41
C ARG A 59 -3.63 -17.32 -10.42
N GLY A 60 -4.66 -17.48 -9.59
CA GLY A 60 -4.75 -18.53 -8.58
C GLY A 60 -3.97 -18.26 -7.30
N GLU A 61 -3.40 -17.06 -7.14
CA GLU A 61 -2.63 -16.69 -5.95
C GLU A 61 -3.55 -16.36 -4.78
N ASN A 62 -3.20 -16.81 -3.58
CA ASN A 62 -3.96 -16.48 -2.38
C ASN A 62 -3.74 -15.01 -1.99
N PHE A 63 -4.80 -14.38 -1.51
CA PHE A 63 -4.81 -13.00 -1.08
C PHE A 63 -5.83 -12.79 0.04
N MET A 64 -5.51 -11.96 1.00
CA MET A 64 -6.31 -11.72 2.20
C MET A 64 -6.82 -10.28 2.20
N ILE A 65 -8.09 -10.13 2.58
CA ILE A 65 -8.69 -8.83 2.85
C ILE A 65 -9.02 -8.80 4.34
N PHE A 66 -8.44 -7.88 5.10
CA PHE A 66 -8.96 -7.54 6.42
C PHE A 66 -9.81 -6.29 6.28
N LYS A 67 -11.03 -6.27 6.83
CA LYS A 67 -11.88 -5.08 6.79
C LYS A 67 -12.56 -4.85 8.12
N ASN A 68 -12.63 -3.58 8.52
CA ASN A 68 -13.51 -3.09 9.56
C ASN A 68 -14.21 -1.81 9.06
N HIS A 69 -14.96 -1.13 9.93
CA HIS A 69 -15.74 0.04 9.54
C HIS A 69 -14.93 1.18 8.88
N ASN A 70 -13.66 1.34 9.23
CA ASN A 70 -12.81 2.47 8.82
C ASN A 70 -11.58 2.09 8.00
N LEU A 71 -11.26 0.81 7.90
CA LEU A 71 -10.01 0.29 7.36
C LEU A 71 -10.25 -0.97 6.55
N ALA A 72 -9.69 -1.01 5.35
CA ALA A 72 -9.51 -2.24 4.59
C ALA A 72 -8.01 -2.44 4.30
N ILE A 73 -7.50 -3.64 4.52
CA ILE A 73 -6.10 -4.04 4.28
C ILE A 73 -6.11 -5.16 3.25
N PHE A 74 -5.22 -5.03 2.29
CA PHE A 74 -5.05 -5.87 1.12
C PHE A 74 -3.64 -6.46 1.17
N GLN A 75 -3.54 -7.79 1.34
CA GLN A 75 -2.25 -8.44 1.58
C GLN A 75 -2.25 -9.91 1.14
N SER A 76 -1.22 -10.37 0.43
CA SER A 76 -1.03 -11.81 0.19
C SER A 76 -0.40 -12.52 1.40
N PRO A 77 -0.56 -13.85 1.56
CA PRO A 77 0.09 -14.59 2.64
C PRO A 77 1.61 -14.42 2.64
N PHE A 78 2.21 -14.36 1.45
CA PHE A 78 3.65 -14.10 1.29
C PHE A 78 4.02 -12.71 1.80
N GLN A 79 3.21 -11.69 1.51
CA GLN A 79 3.43 -10.34 2.01
C GLN A 79 3.25 -10.22 3.52
N ALA A 80 2.29 -10.94 4.11
CA ALA A 80 2.15 -11.06 5.57
C ALA A 80 3.39 -11.69 6.20
N LYS A 81 3.88 -12.79 5.62
CA LYS A 81 5.11 -13.45 6.05
C LYS A 81 6.34 -12.58 5.90
N LEU A 82 6.46 -11.83 4.81
CA LEU A 82 7.55 -10.86 4.62
C LEU A 82 7.50 -9.79 5.70
N PHE A 83 6.33 -9.20 5.94
CA PHE A 83 6.18 -8.18 6.96
C PHE A 83 6.57 -8.72 8.34
N SER A 84 6.04 -9.87 8.76
CA SER A 84 6.35 -10.45 10.07
C SER A 84 7.83 -10.76 10.29
N ASN A 85 8.60 -10.96 9.21
CA ASN A 85 10.02 -11.26 9.28
C ASN A 85 10.93 -10.02 9.17
N TYR A 86 10.42 -8.88 8.68
CA TYR A 86 11.21 -7.69 8.37
C TYR A 86 10.50 -6.37 8.77
N TYR A 87 9.67 -6.38 9.81
CA TYR A 87 8.87 -5.21 10.23
C TYR A 87 9.65 -4.16 11.03
N GLU A 88 10.95 -4.34 11.23
CA GLU A 88 11.79 -3.34 11.93
C GLU A 88 11.94 -2.08 11.08
N ASP A 89 12.17 -2.25 9.78
CA ASP A 89 12.33 -1.18 8.80
C ASP A 89 11.07 -1.00 7.94
N ILE A 90 10.03 -0.41 8.52
CA ILE A 90 8.78 -0.11 7.81
C ILE A 90 8.87 1.24 7.12
N PHE A 91 8.66 1.23 5.82
CA PHE A 91 8.39 2.43 5.03
C PHE A 91 6.91 2.49 4.65
N ALA A 92 6.23 3.54 5.09
CA ALA A 92 4.84 3.76 4.77
C ALA A 92 4.66 4.96 3.86
N ASN A 93 4.04 4.76 2.69
CA ASN A 93 3.68 5.83 1.78
C ASN A 93 2.17 6.07 1.80
N GLY A 94 1.75 7.18 2.40
CA GLY A 94 0.39 7.68 2.30
C GLY A 94 0.20 8.43 0.98
N THR A 95 -0.39 7.77 -0.02
CA THR A 95 -0.58 8.40 -1.34
C THR A 95 -1.86 9.24 -1.32
N PHE A 96 -1.73 10.56 -1.18
CA PHE A 96 -2.88 11.49 -1.20
C PHE A 96 -3.43 11.78 -2.61
N TYR A 97 -2.61 11.55 -3.65
CA TYR A 97 -2.95 11.94 -5.03
C TYR A 97 -3.77 10.91 -5.81
N ALA A 98 -3.98 9.71 -5.26
CA ALA A 98 -4.63 8.58 -5.94
C ALA A 98 -5.46 7.71 -4.98
N ALA A 99 -6.13 8.34 -4.01
CA ALA A 99 -7.08 7.63 -3.15
C ALA A 99 -8.44 7.51 -3.85
N PRO A 100 -9.18 6.40 -3.67
CA PRO A 100 -10.56 6.30 -4.14
C PRO A 100 -11.45 7.40 -3.52
N LYS A 101 -12.48 7.86 -4.23
CA LYS A 101 -13.35 8.96 -3.78
C LYS A 101 -13.97 8.75 -2.39
N PHE A 102 -14.26 7.50 -2.03
CA PHE A 102 -14.84 7.12 -0.74
C PHE A 102 -13.80 6.93 0.37
N SER A 103 -12.52 7.20 0.10
CA SER A 103 -11.40 7.02 1.00
C SER A 103 -10.68 8.34 1.25
N ASN A 104 -10.25 8.53 2.49
CA ASN A 104 -9.41 9.67 2.86
C ASN A 104 -7.94 9.44 2.51
N GLN A 105 -7.51 8.17 2.46
CA GLN A 105 -6.11 7.83 2.21
C GLN A 105 -5.94 6.41 1.67
N LEU A 106 -5.06 6.27 0.68
CA LEU A 106 -4.48 4.99 0.27
C LEU A 106 -3.08 4.87 0.88
N PHE A 107 -2.87 3.85 1.71
CA PHE A 107 -1.64 3.63 2.44
C PHE A 107 -0.92 2.41 1.87
N ILE A 108 0.33 2.58 1.44
CA ILE A 108 1.16 1.47 0.93
C ILE A 108 2.27 1.23 1.94
N THR A 109 2.28 0.06 2.55
CA THR A 109 3.33 -0.35 3.47
C THR A 109 4.37 -1.16 2.72
N ARG A 110 5.63 -0.86 2.98
CA ARG A 110 6.79 -1.59 2.47
C ARG A 110 7.72 -1.92 3.62
N THR A 111 8.44 -3.02 3.51
CA THR A 111 9.52 -3.38 4.43
C THR A 111 10.80 -3.53 3.66
N TYR A 112 11.91 -3.10 4.25
CA TYR A 112 13.23 -3.37 3.71
C TYR A 112 13.62 -4.83 3.99
N VAL A 113 13.94 -5.58 2.95
CA VAL A 113 14.37 -6.97 3.05
C VAL A 113 15.88 -7.00 2.86
N SER A 114 16.62 -7.02 3.96
CA SER A 114 18.09 -6.95 3.98
C SER A 114 18.76 -8.02 3.11
N LYS A 115 18.22 -9.25 3.10
CA LYS A 115 18.74 -10.37 2.29
C LYS A 115 18.85 -10.09 0.80
N ILE A 116 17.97 -9.22 0.28
CA ILE A 116 17.94 -8.85 -1.14
C ILE A 116 18.18 -7.36 -1.35
N ASN A 117 18.55 -6.64 -0.28
CA ASN A 117 18.80 -5.20 -0.27
C ASN A 117 17.69 -4.38 -0.97
N MET A 118 16.42 -4.72 -0.74
CA MET A 118 15.30 -4.12 -1.49
C MET A 118 14.06 -3.91 -0.63
N PHE A 119 13.33 -2.82 -0.89
CA PHE A 119 12.00 -2.60 -0.34
C PHE A 119 10.94 -3.46 -1.05
N SER A 120 10.19 -4.23 -0.27
CA SER A 120 9.07 -5.04 -0.76
C SER A 120 7.75 -4.48 -0.25
N THR A 121 6.76 -4.35 -1.14
CA THR A 121 5.40 -3.98 -0.73
C THR A 121 4.76 -5.11 0.05
N THR A 122 4.32 -4.82 1.26
CA THR A 122 3.77 -5.78 2.21
C THR A 122 2.29 -5.59 2.46
N SER A 123 1.75 -4.39 2.28
CA SER A 123 0.30 -4.20 2.30
C SER A 123 -0.12 -2.97 1.52
N ILE A 124 -1.36 -2.99 1.06
CA ILE A 124 -2.08 -1.82 0.57
C ILE A 124 -3.28 -1.64 1.48
N SER A 125 -3.59 -0.44 1.93
CA SER A 125 -4.70 -0.19 2.86
C SER A 125 -5.50 1.04 2.46
N ILE A 126 -6.81 0.96 2.64
CA ILE A 126 -7.77 2.03 2.38
C ILE A 126 -8.32 2.50 3.72
N LEU A 127 -8.16 3.79 4.04
CA LEU A 127 -8.60 4.39 5.30
C LEU A 127 -9.73 5.39 5.04
N LYS A 128 -10.90 5.18 5.68
CA LYS A 128 -12.03 6.13 5.62
C LYS A 128 -11.79 7.39 6.47
N ASN A 129 -10.89 7.33 7.44
CA ASN A 129 -10.56 8.48 8.30
C ASN A 129 -9.06 8.54 8.62
N LYS A 130 -8.60 9.67 9.18
CA LYS A 130 -7.21 9.91 9.58
C LYS A 130 -7.04 9.91 11.11
N GLN A 131 -7.87 9.17 11.84
CA GLN A 131 -7.77 9.09 13.29
C GLN A 131 -6.61 8.17 13.70
N GLN A 132 -5.92 8.53 14.78
CA GLN A 132 -4.80 7.74 15.31
C GLN A 132 -5.16 6.27 15.54
N ALA A 133 -6.34 6.00 16.12
CA ALA A 133 -6.84 4.65 16.35
C ALA A 133 -6.91 3.80 15.07
N THR A 134 -7.24 4.40 13.91
CA THR A 134 -7.27 3.70 12.62
C THR A 134 -5.87 3.25 12.19
N TYR A 135 -4.85 4.08 12.42
CA TYR A 135 -3.46 3.72 12.15
C TYR A 135 -2.96 2.64 13.11
N GLU A 136 -3.31 2.72 14.39
CA GLU A 136 -2.95 1.70 15.39
C GLU A 136 -3.53 0.33 15.03
N VAL A 137 -4.82 0.29 14.65
CA VAL A 137 -5.44 -0.95 14.15
C VAL A 137 -4.73 -1.45 12.89
N LEU A 138 -4.42 -0.59 11.92
CA LEU A 138 -3.66 -0.98 10.74
C LEU A 138 -2.34 -1.65 11.09
N PHE A 139 -1.52 -1.02 11.93
CA PHE A 139 -0.21 -1.56 12.29
C PHE A 139 -0.31 -2.85 13.11
N ASN A 140 -1.32 -2.97 13.99
CA ASN A 140 -1.55 -4.18 14.76
C ASN A 140 -1.96 -5.34 13.86
N GLU A 141 -2.86 -5.12 12.90
CA GLU A 141 -3.32 -6.16 11.98
C GLU A 141 -2.21 -6.66 11.06
N ILE A 142 -1.43 -5.76 10.43
CA ILE A 142 -0.35 -6.19 9.52
C ILE A 142 0.80 -6.91 10.26
N LYS A 143 0.96 -6.67 11.57
CA LYS A 143 1.93 -7.37 12.43
C LYS A 143 1.46 -8.76 12.84
N LYS A 144 0.15 -9.06 12.78
CA LYS A 144 -0.34 -10.39 13.16
C LYS A 144 0.33 -11.44 12.28
N LYS A 145 0.92 -12.45 12.92
CA LYS A 145 1.43 -13.61 12.19
C LYS A 145 0.25 -14.40 11.66
N VAL A 146 0.02 -14.29 10.36
CA VAL A 146 -0.94 -15.12 9.65
C VAL A 146 -0.24 -16.45 9.39
N PHE A 147 -0.66 -17.50 10.11
CA PHE A 147 -0.19 -18.87 9.91
C PHE A 147 -1.24 -19.66 9.12
#